data_AF-A0A416L2M6-F1
#
_entry.id   AF-A0A416L2M6-F1
#
_cell.length_a   1.000
_cell.length_b   1.000
_cell.length_c   1.000
_cell.angle_alpha   90.00
_cell.angle_beta   90.00
_cell.angle_gamma   90.00
#
_symmetry.space_group_name_H-M   'P 1'
#
loop_
_entity.id
_entity.type
_entity.pdbx_description
1 polymer ?
#
loop_
_entity_poly.entity_id
_entity_poly.type
_entity_poly.pdbx_seq_one_letter_code
_entity_poly.pdbx_strand_id
1 'polypeptide(L)'
;MQKYHKFLVLLALSATALAVTGCGAAKNTAEKTADTSAASVQADQEPSDMIFLNNTMYYDAGRTVFIQPDHTDGTIQSIAAAGQKPARNEEASFDCLGAPYCILADGAAAVLTNEASGAYELFLSDDTVEFQGVFKKKKELSDDTLKWLNFYYSLSESDRNALSMIPSEFAGQIPSGSASVNETAVSGTSYLEALTQEELDATEALAQYYFTEEVTSFEGVDQIYPADSSDPQYHNSGIEDDYGPGNIIIYRVLTNLDRRDGNPFRYISIARKSKSDDWKIINSGF
;
A
#
# COMPACT_ATOMS: atom_id res chain seq x y z
N MET A 1 21.68 16.53 -24.32
CA MET A 1 22.33 17.08 -23.12
C MET A 1 21.85 18.51 -22.89
N GLN A 2 21.02 18.74 -21.87
CA GLN A 2 21.17 19.81 -20.87
C GLN A 2 20.02 19.68 -19.87
N LYS A 3 20.39 19.33 -18.63
CA LYS A 3 19.55 19.29 -17.43
C LYS A 3 19.55 20.69 -16.81
N TYR A 4 18.41 21.25 -16.40
CA TYR A 4 18.32 22.30 -15.37
C TYR A 4 16.96 22.17 -14.65
N HIS A 5 16.90 21.55 -13.47
CA HIS A 5 17.06 22.12 -12.11
C HIS A 5 15.92 23.07 -11.69
N LYS A 6 14.96 22.52 -10.93
CA LYS A 6 13.87 23.23 -10.25
C LYS A 6 14.46 24.09 -9.11
N PHE A 7 14.11 25.38 -9.09
CA PHE A 7 14.49 26.31 -8.03
C PHE A 7 13.63 26.09 -6.78
N LEU A 8 14.28 25.87 -5.65
CA LEU A 8 13.70 25.89 -4.31
C LEU A 8 13.75 27.34 -3.78
N VAL A 9 12.60 27.98 -3.59
CA VAL A 9 12.53 29.29 -2.92
C VAL A 9 12.33 29.06 -1.42
N LEU A 10 13.39 29.28 -0.65
CA LEU A 10 13.37 29.28 0.81
C LEU A 10 13.03 30.70 1.28
N LEU A 11 11.85 30.89 1.89
CA LEU A 11 11.47 32.18 2.48
C LEU A 11 11.83 32.15 3.98
N ALA A 12 12.88 32.89 4.35
CA ALA A 12 13.28 33.09 5.74
C ALA A 12 12.42 34.20 6.37
N LEU A 13 11.62 33.87 7.39
CA LEU A 13 10.99 34.86 8.27
C LEU A 13 11.97 35.23 9.39
N SER A 14 12.49 36.46 9.35
CA SER A 14 13.14 37.10 10.49
C SER A 14 12.10 37.86 11.32
N ALA A 15 11.82 37.38 12.53
CA ALA A 15 11.03 38.10 13.52
C ALA A 15 11.89 39.20 14.15
N THR A 16 11.52 40.47 13.92
CA THR A 16 12.10 41.61 14.65
C THR A 16 11.07 42.09 15.66
N ALA A 17 11.34 41.89 16.95
CA ALA A 17 10.56 42.47 18.03
C ALA A 17 11.01 43.91 18.28
N LEU A 18 10.08 44.86 18.23
CA LEU A 18 10.27 46.22 18.75
C LEU A 18 9.14 46.52 19.74
N ALA A 19 9.51 46.58 21.01
CA ALA A 19 8.70 47.15 22.07
C ALA A 19 8.96 48.65 22.15
N VAL A 20 7.90 49.48 22.14
CA VAL A 20 7.93 50.82 22.73
C VAL A 20 6.58 51.12 23.36
N THR A 21 6.65 51.47 24.64
CA THR A 21 5.60 51.97 25.54
C THR A 21 5.24 53.41 25.21
N GLY A 22 3.97 53.83 25.33
CA GLY A 22 3.62 55.25 25.23
C GLY A 22 2.16 55.58 25.49
N CYS A 23 1.88 56.23 26.62
CA CYS A 23 0.58 56.69 27.11
C CYS A 23 0.02 57.89 26.32
N GLY A 24 -1.32 57.98 26.17
CA GLY A 24 -2.00 59.20 25.73
C GLY A 24 -3.52 59.02 25.60
N ALA A 25 -4.28 59.63 26.51
CA ALA A 25 -5.73 59.56 26.60
C ALA A 25 -6.46 60.52 25.65
N ALA A 26 -7.62 60.10 25.09
CA ALA A 26 -8.90 60.83 25.15
C ALA A 26 -10.03 60.21 24.27
N LYS A 27 -11.12 59.81 24.95
CA LYS A 27 -12.56 59.91 24.66
C LYS A 27 -13.20 59.36 23.36
N ASN A 28 -14.10 58.41 23.62
CA ASN A 28 -15.46 58.20 23.08
C ASN A 28 -15.67 57.98 21.58
N THR A 29 -16.12 56.76 21.22
CA THR A 29 -17.51 56.49 20.79
C THR A 29 -17.71 54.98 20.74
N ALA A 30 -18.78 54.50 21.38
CA ALA A 30 -19.20 53.11 21.34
C ALA A 30 -19.95 52.84 20.04
N GLU A 31 -19.58 51.79 19.30
CA GLU A 31 -20.58 50.95 18.62
C GLU A 31 -20.00 49.61 18.15
N LYS A 32 -20.61 48.55 18.71
CA LYS A 32 -21.08 47.33 18.05
C LYS A 32 -20.05 46.44 17.35
N THR A 33 -19.63 45.43 18.12
CA THR A 33 -19.22 44.10 17.67
C THR A 33 -20.14 43.55 16.57
N ALA A 34 -19.55 43.20 15.43
CA ALA A 34 -20.07 42.21 14.52
C ALA A 34 -18.86 41.51 13.90
N ASP A 35 -18.71 40.22 14.24
CA ASP A 35 -17.78 39.29 13.66
C ASP A 35 -17.93 39.27 12.14
N THR A 36 -16.94 39.80 11.43
CA THR A 36 -16.76 39.46 10.01
C THR A 36 -15.81 38.28 9.96
N SER A 37 -16.44 37.10 9.91
CA SER A 37 -15.91 35.82 9.51
C SER A 37 -14.70 35.95 8.59
N ALA A 38 -13.59 35.34 9.01
CA ALA A 38 -12.46 35.06 8.15
C ALA A 38 -12.97 34.27 6.94
N ALA A 39 -13.12 34.96 5.80
CA ALA A 39 -13.19 34.32 4.50
C ALA A 39 -11.81 33.71 4.26
N SER A 40 -11.65 32.44 4.64
CA SER A 40 -10.55 31.62 4.17
C SER A 40 -10.68 31.53 2.66
N VAL A 41 -9.88 32.32 1.97
CA VAL A 41 -9.57 32.19 0.56
C VAL A 41 -9.11 30.75 0.36
N GLN A 42 -9.98 29.90 -0.19
CA GLN A 42 -9.56 28.62 -0.77
C GLN A 42 -8.54 28.97 -1.85
N ALA A 43 -7.28 28.66 -1.58
CA ALA A 43 -6.24 28.74 -2.57
C ALA A 43 -6.62 27.84 -3.75
N ASP A 44 -6.46 28.39 -4.95
CA ASP A 44 -6.70 27.75 -6.24
C ASP A 44 -6.11 26.33 -6.27
N GLN A 45 -6.99 25.32 -6.29
CA GLN A 45 -6.57 23.99 -6.73
C GLN A 45 -6.34 24.08 -8.23
N GLU A 46 -5.09 23.81 -8.64
CA GLU A 46 -4.73 23.62 -10.04
C GLU A 46 -5.71 22.60 -10.67
N PRO A 47 -6.21 22.83 -11.90
CA PRO A 47 -7.14 21.90 -12.51
C PRO A 47 -6.47 20.53 -12.60
N SER A 48 -7.15 19.50 -12.09
CA SER A 48 -6.71 18.10 -12.27
C SER A 48 -6.48 17.85 -13.76
N ASP A 49 -5.39 17.15 -14.10
CA ASP A 49 -5.09 16.78 -15.47
C ASP A 49 -6.26 16.00 -16.08
N MET A 50 -6.61 16.33 -17.33
CA MET A 50 -7.80 15.80 -18.00
C MET A 50 -7.44 15.23 -19.36
N ILE A 51 -8.16 14.18 -19.75
CA ILE A 51 -8.12 13.61 -21.10
C ILE A 51 -9.55 13.36 -21.59
N PHE A 52 -9.77 13.55 -22.90
CA PHE A 52 -11.04 13.23 -23.54
C PHE A 52 -10.84 12.08 -24.52
N LEU A 53 -11.42 10.93 -24.20
CA LEU A 53 -11.29 9.69 -24.97
C LEU A 53 -12.68 9.09 -25.19
N ASN A 54 -12.93 8.51 -26.37
CA ASN A 54 -14.20 7.84 -26.67
C ASN A 54 -15.45 8.62 -26.22
N ASN A 55 -15.44 9.94 -26.48
CA ASN A 55 -16.52 10.86 -26.15
C ASN A 55 -16.81 11.02 -24.65
N THR A 56 -15.85 10.65 -23.80
CA THR A 56 -15.92 10.67 -22.34
C THR A 56 -14.77 11.51 -21.79
N MET A 57 -15.07 12.34 -20.78
CA MET A 57 -14.07 13.10 -20.04
C MET A 57 -13.54 12.25 -18.89
N TYR A 58 -12.21 12.20 -18.75
CA TYR A 58 -11.53 11.54 -17.63
C TYR A 58 -10.61 12.52 -16.92
N TYR A 59 -10.43 12.29 -15.64
CA TYR A 59 -9.67 13.12 -14.71
C TYR A 59 -8.58 12.28 -14.06
N ASP A 60 -7.41 12.86 -13.88
CA ASP A 60 -6.31 12.22 -13.16
C ASP A 60 -6.76 11.83 -11.75
N ALA A 61 -6.59 10.55 -11.42
CA ALA A 61 -6.88 10.01 -10.10
C ALA A 61 -5.74 10.23 -9.10
N GLY A 62 -4.62 10.84 -9.52
CA GLY A 62 -3.44 11.12 -8.71
C GLY A 62 -2.65 9.87 -8.32
N ARG A 63 -2.81 8.78 -9.09
CA ARG A 63 -2.24 7.46 -8.80
C ARG A 63 -2.01 6.65 -10.07
N THR A 64 -1.08 5.71 -9.99
CA THR A 64 -0.83 4.77 -11.08
C THR A 64 -1.90 3.68 -11.12
N VAL A 65 -2.05 3.07 -12.30
CA VAL A 65 -2.88 1.87 -12.46
C VAL A 65 -2.40 0.75 -11.55
N PHE A 66 -3.35 -0.06 -11.08
CA PHE A 66 -3.06 -1.21 -10.24
C PHE A 66 -2.52 -2.39 -11.04
N ILE A 67 -3.18 -2.72 -12.16
CA ILE A 67 -2.73 -3.73 -13.14
C ILE A 67 -2.11 -3.00 -14.33
N GLN A 68 -0.91 -3.42 -14.73
CA GLN A 68 -0.27 -2.87 -15.92
C GLN A 68 -1.06 -3.28 -17.18
N PRO A 69 -1.40 -2.35 -18.09
CA PRO A 69 -2.07 -2.67 -19.33
C PRO A 69 -1.17 -3.54 -20.22
N ASP A 70 -1.76 -4.53 -20.88
CA ASP A 70 -1.10 -5.45 -21.81
C ASP A 70 -1.32 -5.08 -23.29
N HIS A 71 -2.08 -4.03 -23.54
CA HIS A 71 -2.45 -3.54 -24.87
C HIS A 71 -2.37 -2.00 -24.93
N THR A 72 -2.62 -1.43 -26.10
CA THR A 72 -2.72 0.01 -26.34
C THR A 72 -3.87 0.25 -27.31
N ASP A 73 -4.77 1.18 -26.99
CA ASP A 73 -5.92 1.50 -27.83
C ASP A 73 -5.64 2.67 -28.79
N GLY A 74 -4.74 3.57 -28.39
CA GLY A 74 -4.39 4.73 -29.20
C GLY A 74 -3.29 5.56 -28.58
N THR A 75 -3.09 6.75 -29.12
CA THR A 75 -2.12 7.74 -28.62
C THR A 75 -2.78 9.11 -28.56
N ILE A 76 -2.38 9.94 -27.59
CA ILE A 76 -2.85 11.33 -27.49
C ILE A 76 -2.38 12.12 -28.72
N GLN A 77 -3.33 12.70 -29.45
CA GLN A 77 -3.08 13.39 -30.73
C GLN A 77 -2.99 14.90 -30.59
N SER A 78 -3.52 15.48 -29.52
CA SER A 78 -3.53 16.93 -29.34
C SER A 78 -3.56 17.37 -27.89
N ILE A 79 -3.15 18.61 -27.64
CA ILE A 79 -3.20 19.24 -26.33
C ILE A 79 -4.14 20.43 -26.40
N ALA A 80 -5.07 20.52 -25.45
CA ALA A 80 -5.97 21.64 -25.29
C ALA A 80 -5.20 22.92 -24.96
N ALA A 81 -5.77 24.07 -25.28
CA ALA A 81 -5.18 25.34 -24.85
C ALA A 81 -5.11 25.41 -23.32
N ALA A 82 -4.08 26.09 -22.79
CA ALA A 82 -3.86 26.19 -21.36
C ALA A 82 -5.13 26.66 -20.62
N GLY A 83 -5.52 25.90 -19.58
CA GLY A 83 -6.73 26.17 -18.78
C GLY A 83 -8.06 25.83 -19.47
N GLN A 84 -8.05 25.28 -20.68
CA GLN A 84 -9.25 24.76 -21.34
C GLN A 84 -9.40 23.26 -21.07
N LYS A 85 -10.66 22.83 -20.99
CA LYS A 85 -10.98 21.41 -20.99
C LYS A 85 -10.76 20.83 -22.38
N PRO A 86 -10.24 19.60 -22.50
CA PRO A 86 -10.22 18.90 -23.78
C PRO A 86 -11.64 18.80 -24.36
N ALA A 87 -11.76 18.90 -25.68
CA ALA A 87 -13.05 18.93 -26.38
C ALA A 87 -13.12 17.93 -27.53
N ARG A 88 -11.98 17.36 -27.94
CA ARG A 88 -11.87 16.38 -29.02
C ARG A 88 -11.33 15.07 -28.47
N ASN A 89 -11.68 13.96 -29.12
CA ASN A 89 -11.08 12.68 -28.76
C ASN A 89 -9.56 12.73 -28.93
N GLU A 90 -8.86 12.05 -28.03
CA GLU A 90 -7.40 11.98 -27.99
C GLU A 90 -6.75 13.35 -27.72
N GLU A 91 -7.46 14.21 -27.00
CA GLU A 91 -6.98 15.52 -26.54
C GLU A 91 -6.78 15.51 -25.02
N ALA A 92 -5.68 16.09 -24.56
CA ALA A 92 -5.32 16.20 -23.14
C ALA A 92 -5.13 17.65 -22.69
N SER A 93 -5.26 17.95 -21.40
CA SER A 93 -5.02 19.30 -20.86
C SER A 93 -3.57 19.54 -20.40
N PHE A 94 -2.70 18.54 -20.53
CA PHE A 94 -1.34 18.52 -20.02
C PHE A 94 -0.36 17.99 -21.07
N ASP A 95 0.93 18.11 -20.81
CA ASP A 95 1.99 17.78 -21.78
C ASP A 95 2.24 16.26 -21.86
N CYS A 96 1.44 15.58 -22.67
CA CYS A 96 1.54 14.13 -22.94
C CYS A 96 1.32 13.79 -24.41
N LEU A 97 1.65 14.70 -25.33
CA LEU A 97 1.43 14.50 -26.76
C LEU A 97 2.17 13.24 -27.25
N GLY A 98 1.44 12.35 -27.93
CA GLY A 98 1.97 11.08 -28.43
C GLY A 98 2.00 9.95 -27.40
N ALA A 99 1.68 10.21 -26.12
CA ALA A 99 1.64 9.17 -25.09
C ALA A 99 0.59 8.10 -25.46
N PRO A 100 0.92 6.81 -25.34
CA PRO A 100 -0.05 5.73 -25.54
C PRO A 100 -1.05 5.71 -24.38
N TYR A 101 -2.29 5.37 -24.71
CA TYR A 101 -3.36 5.17 -23.74
C TYR A 101 -4.06 3.82 -23.93
N CYS A 102 -4.70 3.36 -22.84
CA CYS A 102 -5.48 2.12 -22.80
C CYS A 102 -6.81 2.38 -22.10
N ILE A 103 -7.89 1.80 -22.60
CA ILE A 103 -9.20 1.81 -21.95
C ILE A 103 -9.30 0.58 -21.06
N LEU A 104 -9.33 0.80 -19.75
CA LEU A 104 -9.32 -0.28 -18.77
C LEU A 104 -10.72 -0.85 -18.52
N ALA A 105 -11.71 0.03 -18.50
CA ALA A 105 -13.12 -0.29 -18.29
C ALA A 105 -14.01 0.89 -18.74
N ASP A 106 -15.33 0.71 -18.68
CA ASP A 106 -16.27 1.82 -18.90
C ASP A 106 -16.03 2.96 -17.87
N GLY A 107 -15.51 4.08 -18.36
CA GLY A 107 -15.15 5.24 -17.56
C GLY A 107 -13.82 5.13 -16.81
N ALA A 108 -12.92 4.20 -17.19
CA ALA A 108 -11.54 4.16 -16.72
C ALA A 108 -10.52 4.04 -17.87
N ALA A 109 -9.46 4.83 -17.81
CA ALA A 109 -8.39 4.86 -18.80
C ALA A 109 -7.01 4.95 -18.12
N ALA A 110 -5.98 4.57 -18.86
CA ALA A 110 -4.59 4.62 -18.46
C ALA A 110 -3.78 5.41 -19.49
N VAL A 111 -2.85 6.26 -19.05
CA VAL A 111 -1.93 6.98 -19.96
C VAL A 111 -0.49 6.74 -19.50
N LEU A 112 0.40 6.38 -20.44
CA LEU A 112 1.82 6.25 -20.17
C LEU A 112 2.48 7.63 -20.12
N THR A 113 2.55 8.22 -18.93
CA THR A 113 3.13 9.57 -18.74
C THR A 113 4.64 9.52 -18.49
N ASN A 114 5.19 8.35 -18.14
CA ASN A 114 6.63 8.18 -17.91
C ASN A 114 7.16 6.91 -18.60
N GLU A 115 7.59 7.08 -19.86
CA GLU A 115 8.16 6.01 -20.69
C GLU A 115 9.38 5.33 -20.05
N ALA A 116 10.21 6.05 -19.31
CA ALA A 116 11.41 5.48 -18.69
C ALA A 116 11.09 4.50 -17.56
N SER A 117 10.00 4.75 -16.83
CA SER A 117 9.51 3.86 -15.77
C SER A 117 8.50 2.82 -16.26
N GLY A 118 7.91 3.02 -17.44
CA GLY A 118 6.78 2.22 -17.91
C GLY A 118 5.48 2.43 -17.12
N ALA A 119 5.42 3.47 -16.28
CA ALA A 119 4.29 3.72 -15.38
C ALA A 119 3.11 4.37 -16.11
N TYR A 120 1.95 3.75 -15.96
CA TYR A 120 0.68 4.28 -16.44
C TYR A 120 -0.07 4.99 -15.31
N GLU A 121 -0.43 6.23 -15.53
CA GLU A 121 -1.31 7.00 -14.65
C GLU A 121 -2.77 6.66 -14.91
N LEU A 122 -3.56 6.59 -13.83
CA LEU A 122 -4.98 6.23 -13.88
C LEU A 122 -5.85 7.48 -14.05
N PHE A 123 -6.71 7.45 -15.07
CA PHE A 123 -7.70 8.48 -15.34
C PHE A 123 -9.11 7.90 -15.23
N LEU A 124 -9.98 8.56 -14.48
CA LEU A 124 -11.36 8.11 -14.22
C LEU A 124 -12.37 9.16 -14.67
N SER A 125 -13.47 8.72 -15.25
CA SER A 125 -14.63 9.59 -15.47
C SER A 125 -15.33 9.93 -14.15
N ASP A 126 -16.07 11.04 -14.12
CA ASP A 126 -16.74 11.57 -12.91
C ASP A 126 -17.66 10.57 -12.20
N ASP A 127 -18.24 9.61 -12.92
CA ASP A 127 -19.18 8.62 -12.39
C ASP A 127 -18.55 7.26 -12.10
N THR A 128 -17.23 7.10 -12.27
CA THR A 128 -16.50 5.85 -12.03
C THR A 128 -15.60 5.97 -10.81
N VAL A 129 -15.44 4.88 -10.08
CA VAL A 129 -14.39 4.69 -9.07
C VAL A 129 -13.59 3.44 -9.39
N GLU A 130 -12.35 3.43 -8.96
CA GLU A 130 -11.51 2.22 -8.93
C GLU A 130 -11.20 1.90 -7.48
N PHE A 131 -11.12 0.61 -7.14
CA PHE A 131 -10.48 0.10 -5.94
C PHE A 131 -9.72 -1.19 -6.26
N GLN A 132 -8.40 -1.20 -6.10
CA GLN A 132 -7.52 -2.36 -6.33
C GLN A 132 -7.79 -3.07 -7.67
N GLY A 133 -7.81 -2.31 -8.76
CA GLY A 133 -8.07 -2.79 -10.12
C GLY A 133 -9.54 -3.09 -10.43
N VAL A 134 -10.46 -2.93 -9.47
CA VAL A 134 -11.91 -3.08 -9.70
C VAL A 134 -12.52 -1.74 -10.04
N PHE A 135 -13.10 -1.62 -11.22
CA PHE A 135 -13.82 -0.43 -11.66
C PHE A 135 -15.33 -0.60 -11.46
N LYS A 136 -15.97 0.40 -10.83
CA LYS A 136 -17.43 0.41 -10.62
C LYS A 136 -18.01 1.80 -10.86
N LYS A 137 -19.28 1.85 -11.26
CA LYS A 137 -20.01 3.12 -11.33
C LYS A 137 -20.44 3.54 -9.92
N LYS A 138 -20.33 4.82 -9.59
CA LYS A 138 -20.70 5.37 -8.27
C LYS A 138 -22.14 5.03 -7.88
N LYS A 139 -23.06 4.99 -8.86
CA LYS A 139 -24.47 4.62 -8.67
C LYS A 139 -24.69 3.17 -8.22
N GLU A 140 -23.70 2.30 -8.37
CA GLU A 140 -23.75 0.88 -7.99
C GLU A 140 -23.26 0.63 -6.56
N LEU A 141 -22.76 1.69 -5.89
CA LEU A 141 -22.18 1.64 -4.56
C LEU A 141 -23.09 2.32 -3.55
N SER A 142 -23.05 1.83 -2.31
CA SER A 142 -23.70 2.54 -1.21
C SER A 142 -22.97 3.85 -0.88
N ASP A 143 -23.71 4.80 -0.30
CA ASP A 143 -23.12 6.06 0.18
C ASP A 143 -22.01 5.81 1.22
N ASP A 144 -22.13 4.75 2.01
CA ASP A 144 -21.13 4.39 3.01
C ASP A 144 -19.85 3.85 2.37
N THR A 145 -19.96 3.06 1.30
CA THR A 145 -18.81 2.65 0.50
C THR A 145 -18.12 3.84 -0.19
N LEU A 146 -18.89 4.80 -0.71
CA LEU A 146 -18.32 6.02 -1.30
C LEU A 146 -17.59 6.89 -0.26
N LYS A 147 -18.15 7.05 0.94
CA LYS A 147 -17.47 7.72 2.06
C LYS A 147 -16.20 6.98 2.48
N TRP A 148 -16.27 5.66 2.54
CA TRP A 148 -15.12 4.83 2.86
C TRP A 148 -14.00 4.98 1.82
N LEU A 149 -14.32 4.99 0.52
CA LEU A 149 -13.33 5.20 -0.54
C LEU A 149 -12.68 6.58 -0.44
N ASN A 150 -13.48 7.63 -0.17
CA ASN A 150 -12.94 8.98 0.05
C ASN A 150 -11.98 9.02 1.26
N PHE A 151 -12.33 8.33 2.35
CA PHE A 151 -11.44 8.15 3.50
C PHE A 151 -10.18 7.37 3.11
N TYR A 152 -10.32 6.21 2.46
CA TYR A 152 -9.22 5.36 2.03
C TYR A 152 -8.21 6.11 1.18
N TYR A 153 -8.65 6.87 0.17
CA TYR A 153 -7.74 7.63 -0.70
C TYR A 153 -7.18 8.90 -0.05
N SER A 154 -7.70 9.34 1.09
CA SER A 154 -7.09 10.41 1.89
C SER A 154 -5.90 9.96 2.75
N LEU A 155 -5.74 8.65 2.92
CA LEU A 155 -4.69 8.06 3.75
C LEU A 155 -3.36 7.92 2.99
N SER A 156 -2.28 7.85 3.76
CA SER A 156 -0.96 7.48 3.23
C SER A 156 -0.97 6.06 2.65
N GLU A 157 -0.01 5.72 1.79
CA GLU A 157 0.12 4.35 1.29
C GLU A 157 0.31 3.32 2.41
N SER A 158 1.11 3.63 3.43
CA SER A 158 1.30 2.73 4.58
C SER A 158 0.02 2.51 5.37
N ASP A 159 -0.76 3.57 5.57
CA ASP A 159 -2.02 3.48 6.31
C ASP A 159 -3.09 2.74 5.51
N ARG A 160 -3.13 2.94 4.18
CA ARG A 160 -3.98 2.16 3.26
C ARG A 160 -3.63 0.68 3.31
N ASN A 161 -2.35 0.34 3.30
CA ASN A 161 -1.87 -1.04 3.36
C ASN A 161 -2.15 -1.71 4.72
N ALA A 162 -2.30 -0.92 5.78
CA ALA A 162 -2.64 -1.41 7.11
C ALA A 162 -4.16 -1.61 7.32
N LEU A 163 -5.01 -1.14 6.39
CA LEU A 163 -6.45 -1.33 6.48
C LEU A 163 -6.85 -2.72 5.98
N SER A 164 -7.40 -3.53 6.89
CA SER A 164 -7.95 -4.86 6.59
C SER A 164 -9.42 -4.83 6.16
N MET A 165 -10.10 -3.68 6.24
CA MET A 165 -11.51 -3.57 5.89
C MET A 165 -11.69 -3.37 4.38
N ILE A 166 -12.38 -4.30 3.72
CA ILE A 166 -12.78 -4.18 2.31
C ILE A 166 -14.30 -4.05 2.25
N PRO A 167 -14.87 -3.03 1.56
CA PRO A 167 -16.32 -2.93 1.40
C PRO A 167 -16.87 -4.13 0.63
N SER A 168 -18.02 -4.64 1.08
CA SER A 168 -18.65 -5.85 0.53
C SER A 168 -18.93 -5.75 -0.98
N GLU A 169 -19.19 -4.55 -1.50
CA GLU A 169 -19.43 -4.30 -2.91
C GLU A 169 -18.21 -4.59 -3.80
N PHE A 170 -17.00 -4.62 -3.22
CA PHE A 170 -15.74 -4.98 -3.88
C PHE A 170 -15.24 -6.38 -3.52
N ALA A 171 -15.80 -7.02 -2.50
CA ALA A 171 -15.39 -8.35 -2.07
C ALA A 171 -15.55 -9.37 -3.22
N GLY A 172 -14.52 -10.21 -3.41
CA GLY A 172 -14.49 -11.27 -4.42
C GLY A 172 -14.39 -10.83 -5.88
N GLN A 173 -14.24 -9.52 -6.17
CA GLN A 173 -14.14 -8.97 -7.53
C GLN A 173 -12.75 -8.39 -7.85
N ILE A 174 -11.87 -8.30 -6.85
CA ILE A 174 -10.49 -7.82 -7.00
C ILE A 174 -9.75 -8.80 -7.94
N PRO A 175 -9.29 -8.35 -9.13
CA PRO A 175 -8.65 -9.24 -10.07
C PRO A 175 -7.39 -9.84 -9.45
N SER A 176 -7.20 -11.15 -9.57
CA SER A 176 -6.04 -11.88 -9.04
C SER A 176 -4.72 -11.59 -9.80
N GLY A 177 -4.56 -10.39 -10.38
CA GLY A 177 -3.49 -10.01 -11.31
C GLY A 177 -2.59 -8.86 -10.90
N SER A 178 -2.81 -8.23 -9.75
CA SER A 178 -1.81 -7.42 -9.02
C SER A 178 -2.34 -7.30 -7.59
N ALA A 179 -1.51 -7.55 -6.58
CA ALA A 179 -1.91 -7.75 -5.18
C ALA A 179 -3.20 -8.57 -4.98
N SER A 180 -3.09 -9.88 -5.18
CA SER A 180 -4.08 -10.85 -4.74
C SER A 180 -4.37 -10.69 -3.24
N VAL A 181 -5.54 -10.16 -2.89
CA VAL A 181 -6.28 -10.65 -1.72
C VAL A 181 -6.77 -12.05 -2.12
N ASN A 182 -5.92 -13.04 -1.90
CA ASN A 182 -6.34 -14.41 -1.76
C ASN A 182 -6.79 -14.59 -0.31
N GLU A 183 -8.10 -14.54 -0.05
CA GLU A 183 -8.61 -15.37 1.05
C GLU A 183 -8.54 -16.82 0.55
N THR A 184 -7.50 -17.53 1.00
CA THR A 184 -7.22 -18.96 0.78
C THR A 184 -6.61 -19.36 -0.57
N ALA A 185 -5.43 -18.82 -0.86
CA ALA A 185 -4.34 -19.54 -1.54
C ALA A 185 -3.05 -18.73 -1.36
N VAL A 186 -2.25 -19.09 -0.37
CA VAL A 186 -0.92 -18.55 -0.13
C VAL A 186 -0.06 -18.73 -1.39
N SER A 187 0.25 -17.63 -2.05
CA SER A 187 1.52 -17.45 -2.76
C SER A 187 2.05 -16.05 -2.45
N GLY A 188 1.95 -15.66 -1.18
CA GLY A 188 3.00 -14.85 -0.58
C GLY A 188 4.25 -15.73 -0.49
N THR A 189 5.43 -15.12 -0.53
CA THR A 189 6.70 -15.81 -0.28
C THR A 189 6.49 -16.79 0.87
N SER A 190 6.66 -18.08 0.58
CA SER A 190 6.48 -19.12 1.59
C SER A 190 7.34 -18.76 2.82
N TYR A 191 6.91 -19.10 4.03
CA TYR A 191 7.68 -18.82 5.26
C TYR A 191 9.14 -19.28 5.13
N LEU A 192 9.37 -20.34 4.34
CA LEU A 192 10.70 -20.84 3.98
C LEU A 192 11.37 -20.04 2.87
N GLU A 193 10.64 -19.64 1.83
CA GLU A 193 11.19 -18.83 0.72
C GLU A 193 11.59 -17.41 1.16
N ALA A 194 11.04 -16.93 2.27
CA ALA A 194 11.39 -15.64 2.86
C ALA A 194 12.69 -15.66 3.71
N LEU A 195 13.31 -16.83 3.85
CA LEU A 195 14.53 -17.03 4.64
C LEU A 195 15.74 -17.28 3.73
N THR A 196 16.89 -16.73 4.11
CA THR A 196 18.15 -17.10 3.44
C THR A 196 18.63 -18.47 3.93
N GLN A 197 19.51 -19.11 3.17
CA GLN A 197 20.12 -20.37 3.61
C GLN A 197 20.87 -20.19 4.95
N GLU A 198 21.53 -19.05 5.17
CA GLU A 198 22.20 -18.82 6.46
C GLU A 198 21.20 -18.71 7.62
N GLU A 199 20.03 -18.13 7.37
CA GLU A 199 18.96 -18.06 8.37
C GLU A 199 18.41 -19.45 8.69
N LEU A 200 18.20 -20.29 7.67
CA LEU A 200 17.78 -21.68 7.83
C LEU A 200 18.80 -22.50 8.62
N ASP A 201 20.09 -22.38 8.29
CA ASP A 201 21.16 -23.09 8.97
C ASP A 201 21.25 -22.66 10.45
N ALA A 202 21.09 -21.37 10.72
CA ALA A 202 21.11 -20.83 12.08
C ALA A 202 19.91 -21.31 12.93
N THR A 203 18.70 -21.33 12.35
CA THR A 203 17.50 -21.77 13.07
C THR A 203 17.45 -23.28 13.24
N GLU A 204 17.97 -24.06 12.28
CA GLU A 204 18.08 -25.50 12.43
C GLU A 204 19.10 -25.87 13.51
N ALA A 205 20.27 -25.21 13.54
CA ALA A 205 21.26 -25.40 14.59
C ALA A 205 20.68 -25.09 15.99
N LEU A 206 19.86 -24.03 16.10
CA LEU A 206 19.17 -23.68 17.33
C LEU A 206 18.15 -24.75 17.74
N ALA A 207 17.38 -25.29 16.79
CA ALA A 207 16.45 -26.38 17.04
C ALA A 207 17.17 -27.67 17.47
N GLN A 208 18.28 -28.02 16.80
CA GLN A 208 19.10 -29.17 17.17
C GLN A 208 19.63 -29.02 18.59
N TYR A 209 20.23 -27.87 18.91
CA TYR A 209 20.75 -27.57 20.26
C TYR A 209 19.69 -27.75 21.35
N TYR A 210 18.46 -27.28 21.11
CA TYR A 210 17.37 -27.43 22.07
C TYR A 210 17.08 -28.89 22.43
N PHE A 211 16.99 -29.77 21.43
CA PHE A 211 16.65 -31.18 21.62
C PHE A 211 17.84 -32.07 22.00
N THR A 212 19.08 -31.58 21.88
CA THR A 212 20.29 -32.32 22.26
C THR A 212 20.89 -31.88 23.58
N GLU A 213 21.01 -30.56 23.80
CA GLU A 213 21.76 -29.98 24.92
C GLU A 213 20.85 -29.32 25.96
N GLU A 214 19.82 -28.59 25.54
CA GLU A 214 18.94 -27.87 26.49
C GLU A 214 17.94 -28.82 27.16
N VAL A 215 17.29 -29.69 26.37
CA VAL A 215 16.32 -30.68 26.84
C VAL A 215 16.82 -32.08 26.54
N THR A 216 17.82 -32.50 27.32
CA THR A 216 18.50 -33.79 27.18
C THR A 216 17.58 -35.02 27.31
N SER A 217 16.38 -34.87 27.88
CA SER A 217 15.41 -35.96 28.02
C SER A 217 14.91 -36.52 26.69
N PHE A 218 15.03 -35.75 25.59
CA PHE A 218 14.63 -36.20 24.26
C PHE A 218 15.64 -37.13 23.58
N GLU A 219 16.81 -37.34 24.20
CA GLU A 219 17.88 -38.21 23.70
C GLU A 219 18.43 -37.77 22.33
N GLY A 220 18.30 -36.48 22.00
CA GLY A 220 18.77 -35.89 20.76
C GLY A 220 17.79 -35.98 19.58
N VAL A 221 18.18 -35.33 18.48
CA VAL A 221 17.39 -35.27 17.24
C VAL A 221 17.71 -36.44 16.35
N ASP A 222 16.66 -37.02 15.79
CA ASP A 222 16.74 -38.14 14.87
C ASP A 222 16.39 -37.70 13.45
N GLN A 223 15.31 -36.92 13.30
CA GLN A 223 14.98 -36.21 12.06
C GLN A 223 14.50 -34.81 12.39
N ILE A 224 14.91 -33.84 11.57
CA ILE A 224 14.42 -32.47 11.60
C ILE A 224 14.25 -31.97 10.18
N TYR A 225 13.15 -31.28 9.93
CA TYR A 225 12.93 -30.58 8.67
C TYR A 225 12.02 -29.38 8.89
N PRO A 226 12.17 -28.32 8.10
CA PRO A 226 11.23 -27.22 8.11
C PRO A 226 9.82 -27.72 7.79
N ALA A 227 8.82 -27.20 8.50
CA ALA A 227 7.43 -27.41 8.16
C ALA A 227 7.07 -26.68 6.86
N ASP A 228 6.25 -27.30 6.03
CA ASP A 228 5.74 -26.69 4.81
C ASP A 228 5.00 -25.39 5.15
N SER A 229 5.05 -24.39 4.28
CA SER A 229 4.36 -23.11 4.54
C SER A 229 2.84 -23.21 4.55
N SER A 230 2.28 -24.35 4.14
CA SER A 230 0.87 -24.71 4.30
C SER A 230 0.57 -25.45 5.62
N ASP A 231 1.58 -25.66 6.46
CA ASP A 231 1.39 -26.32 7.75
C ASP A 231 0.45 -25.47 8.63
N PRO A 232 -0.63 -26.05 9.18
CA PRO A 232 -1.60 -25.30 9.98
C PRO A 232 -1.01 -24.56 11.17
N GLN A 233 0.19 -24.96 11.65
CA GLN A 233 0.86 -24.28 12.75
C GLN A 233 1.30 -22.85 12.40
N TYR A 234 1.50 -22.54 11.11
CA TYR A 234 1.73 -21.17 10.68
C TYR A 234 0.47 -20.31 10.77
N HIS A 235 -0.73 -20.91 10.78
CA HIS A 235 -2.03 -20.23 10.75
C HIS A 235 -2.71 -20.14 12.12
N ASN A 236 -1.93 -20.28 13.19
CA ASN A 236 -2.44 -20.07 14.53
C ASN A 236 -2.49 -18.57 14.83
N SER A 237 -3.68 -18.07 15.17
CA SER A 237 -3.94 -16.65 15.48
C SER A 237 -2.92 -16.00 16.43
N GLY A 238 -2.33 -16.74 17.38
CA GLY A 238 -1.32 -16.20 18.30
C GLY A 238 0.09 -16.06 17.73
N ILE A 239 0.34 -16.50 16.48
CA ILE A 239 1.65 -16.48 15.83
C ILE A 239 1.65 -15.49 14.66
N GLU A 240 0.59 -15.47 13.84
CA GLU A 240 0.49 -14.58 12.67
C GLU A 240 0.35 -13.10 13.05
N ASP A 241 -0.22 -12.81 14.22
CA ASP A 241 -0.34 -11.44 14.75
C ASP A 241 1.03 -10.85 15.17
N ASP A 242 1.99 -11.70 15.54
CA ASP A 242 3.26 -11.30 16.14
C ASP A 242 4.48 -11.45 15.20
N TYR A 243 4.43 -12.37 14.22
CA TYR A 243 5.58 -12.70 13.36
C TYR A 243 5.20 -12.99 11.91
N GLY A 244 5.63 -12.11 10.99
CA GLY A 244 5.45 -12.31 9.56
C GLY A 244 6.49 -13.23 8.89
N PRO A 245 6.29 -13.60 7.60
CA PRO A 245 7.25 -14.37 6.82
C PRO A 245 8.68 -13.80 6.87
N GLY A 246 9.68 -14.68 6.99
CA GLY A 246 11.10 -14.31 7.13
C GLY A 246 11.55 -13.93 8.55
N ASN A 247 10.60 -13.89 9.50
CA ASN A 247 10.83 -13.65 10.93
C ASN A 247 10.33 -14.80 11.82
N ILE A 248 9.78 -15.86 11.23
CA ILE A 248 9.42 -17.10 11.91
C ILE A 248 9.69 -18.31 11.00
N ILE A 249 10.09 -19.40 11.63
CA ILE A 249 10.15 -20.74 11.04
C ILE A 249 9.67 -21.77 12.05
N ILE A 250 8.98 -22.79 11.56
CA ILE A 250 8.54 -23.94 12.33
C ILE A 250 9.25 -25.17 11.79
N TYR A 251 9.86 -25.97 12.68
CA TYR A 251 10.44 -27.26 12.34
C TYR A 251 9.58 -28.39 12.86
N ARG A 252 9.48 -29.45 12.05
CA ARG A 252 9.01 -30.77 12.46
C ARG A 252 10.22 -31.57 12.94
N VAL A 253 10.17 -32.03 14.17
CA VAL A 253 11.27 -32.74 14.83
C VAL A 253 10.79 -34.09 15.33
N LEU A 254 11.50 -35.14 14.98
CA LEU A 254 11.38 -36.45 15.60
C LEU A 254 12.65 -36.70 16.40
N THR A 255 12.49 -36.87 17.70
CA THR A 255 13.59 -37.16 18.63
C THR A 255 13.81 -38.66 18.73
N ASN A 256 14.97 -39.08 19.25
CA ASN A 256 15.25 -40.50 19.45
C ASN A 256 14.27 -41.14 20.45
N LEU A 257 13.88 -40.38 21.49
CA LEU A 257 12.82 -40.77 22.42
C LEU A 257 11.49 -40.98 21.71
N ASP A 258 11.06 -40.02 20.89
CA ASP A 258 9.78 -40.10 20.18
C ASP A 258 9.72 -41.26 19.21
N ARG A 259 10.81 -41.52 18.48
CA ARG A 259 10.88 -42.69 17.61
C ARG A 259 10.78 -43.99 18.40
N ARG A 260 11.47 -44.10 19.53
CA ARG A 260 11.45 -45.29 20.38
C ARG A 260 10.05 -45.57 20.92
N ASP A 261 9.36 -44.53 21.36
CA ASP A 261 8.07 -44.63 22.02
C ASP A 261 6.90 -44.63 21.02
N GLY A 262 7.18 -44.43 19.72
CA GLY A 262 6.17 -44.41 18.66
C GLY A 262 5.35 -43.13 18.61
N ASN A 263 5.88 -42.02 19.13
CA ASN A 263 5.25 -40.71 19.12
C ASN A 263 5.36 -40.06 17.73
N PRO A 264 4.41 -39.17 17.38
CA PRO A 264 4.49 -38.40 16.14
C PRO A 264 5.61 -37.36 16.17
N PHE A 265 5.82 -36.68 15.05
CA PHE A 265 6.68 -35.50 15.00
C PHE A 265 6.15 -34.41 15.94
N ARG A 266 7.08 -33.72 16.58
CA ARG A 266 6.86 -32.49 17.34
C ARG A 266 7.05 -31.28 16.45
N TYR A 267 6.51 -30.16 16.89
CA TYR A 267 6.78 -28.86 16.32
C TYR A 267 7.64 -28.03 17.27
N ILE A 268 8.59 -27.29 16.70
CA ILE A 268 9.31 -26.22 17.38
C ILE A 268 9.22 -24.96 16.54
N SER A 269 8.81 -23.87 17.17
CA SER A 269 8.65 -22.56 16.54
C SER A 269 9.78 -21.65 16.97
N ILE A 270 10.48 -21.07 15.99
CA ILE A 270 11.61 -20.17 16.20
C ILE A 270 11.31 -18.85 15.50
N ALA A 271 11.41 -17.74 16.23
CA ALA A 271 11.03 -16.43 15.73
C ALA A 271 11.93 -15.30 16.24
N ARG A 272 11.85 -14.16 15.57
CA ARG A 272 12.47 -12.88 15.96
C ARG A 272 11.56 -11.72 15.60
N LYS A 273 11.66 -10.58 16.27
CA LYS A 273 10.76 -9.43 16.01
C LYS A 273 11.13 -8.65 14.75
N SER A 274 12.41 -8.62 14.39
CA SER A 274 12.93 -7.95 13.19
C SER A 274 14.21 -8.62 12.70
N LYS A 275 14.65 -8.32 11.46
CA LYS A 275 15.88 -8.90 10.88
C LYS A 275 17.15 -8.61 11.68
N SER A 276 17.15 -7.57 12.52
CA SER A 276 18.28 -7.23 13.40
C SER A 276 18.25 -7.91 14.77
N ASP A 277 17.18 -8.62 15.10
CA ASP A 277 17.05 -9.34 16.38
C ASP A 277 17.54 -10.79 16.28
N ASP A 278 17.96 -11.34 17.43
CA ASP A 278 18.33 -12.75 17.55
C ASP A 278 17.12 -13.68 17.45
N TRP A 279 17.33 -14.85 16.83
CA TRP A 279 16.36 -15.94 16.81
C TRP A 279 16.13 -16.52 18.19
N LYS A 280 14.87 -16.81 18.51
CA LYS A 280 14.45 -17.39 19.80
C LYS A 280 13.43 -18.48 19.60
N ILE A 281 13.54 -19.52 20.41
CA ILE A 281 12.50 -20.54 20.51
C ILE A 281 11.31 -19.92 21.26
N ILE A 282 10.15 -19.91 20.63
CA ILE A 282 8.92 -19.33 21.20
C ILE A 282 7.93 -20.40 21.64
N ASN A 283 8.01 -21.59 21.05
CA ASN A 283 7.14 -22.71 21.39
C ASN A 283 7.78 -24.06 21.00
N SER A 284 7.49 -25.12 21.75
CA SER A 284 7.82 -26.50 21.38
C SER A 284 6.72 -27.44 21.90
N GLY A 285 6.19 -28.33 21.05
CA GLY A 285 5.06 -29.18 21.41
C GLY A 285 4.74 -30.24 20.35
N PHE A 286 3.57 -30.87 20.48
CA PHE A 286 2.98 -31.74 19.46
C PHE A 286 1.93 -30.98 18.65
#